data_AF-A0A8S3WHL6-F1
#
_entry.id   AF-A0A8S3WHL6-F1
#
_cell.length_a   1.000
_cell.length_b   1.000
_cell.length_c   1.000
_cell.angle_alpha   90.00
_cell.angle_beta   90.00
_cell.angle_gamma   90.00
#
_symmetry.space_group_name_H-M   'P 1'
#
loop_
_entity.id
_entity.type
_entity.pdbx_description
1 polymer ?
#
loop_
_entity_poly.entity_id
_entity_poly.type
_entity_poly.pdbx_seq_one_letter_code
_entity_poly.pdbx_strand_id
1 'polypeptide(L)'
;MTVHFIDTINGSPTLQSLNPCAQQLSQGHTGQYIQECWKEICEEFNIDKTKIVSITTDGGANIVSAVRLFLGDDPRIPCMAHCLNLVVDGVLREINAFSVLCDHVKRL
;
A
#
# COMPACT_ATOMS: atom_id res chain seq x y z
N MET A 1 5.93 -2.07 -6.45
CA MET A 1 4.83 -1.11 -6.64
C MET A 1 4.03 -1.58 -7.84
N THR A 2 2.70 -1.51 -7.80
CA THR A 2 1.87 -1.78 -8.97
C THR A 2 1.15 -0.50 -9.35
N VAL A 3 1.16 -0.16 -10.64
CA VAL A 3 0.47 1.01 -11.20
C VAL A 3 -0.79 0.52 -11.88
N HIS A 4 -1.89 1.22 -11.63
CA HIS A 4 -3.19 0.94 -12.23
C HIS A 4 -3.70 2.19 -12.93
N PHE A 5 -4.17 2.05 -14.17
CA PHE A 5 -4.72 3.16 -14.95
C PHE A 5 -5.80 2.68 -15.90
N ILE A 6 -6.64 3.59 -16.37
CA ILE A 6 -7.69 3.31 -17.34
C ILE A 6 -7.16 3.69 -18.72
N ASP A 7 -6.99 2.69 -19.60
CA ASP A 7 -6.66 2.91 -21.00
C ASP A 7 -7.95 3.10 -21.82
N THR A 8 -8.01 4.22 -22.54
CA THR A 8 -9.12 4.59 -23.44
C THR A 8 -8.69 4.65 -24.91
N ILE A 9 -7.44 4.32 -25.23
CA ILE A 9 -6.87 4.48 -26.59
C ILE A 9 -7.56 3.55 -27.59
N ASN A 10 -7.93 2.33 -27.16
CA ASN A 10 -8.56 1.32 -28.01
C ASN A 10 -10.11 1.36 -27.99
N GLY A 11 -10.69 2.52 -27.68
CA GLY A 11 -12.15 2.74 -27.66
C GLY A 11 -12.74 2.56 -26.27
N SER A 12 -13.07 1.32 -25.88
CA SER A 12 -13.70 1.07 -24.57
C SER A 12 -12.70 1.26 -23.42
N PRO A 13 -13.06 1.95 -22.32
CA PRO A 13 -12.21 2.05 -21.13
C PRO A 13 -11.86 0.67 -20.57
N THR A 14 -10.56 0.38 -20.45
CA THR A 14 -10.08 -0.87 -19.85
C THR A 14 -9.13 -0.57 -18.70
N LEU A 15 -9.26 -1.31 -17.59
CA LEU A 15 -8.31 -1.23 -16.48
C LEU A 15 -7.03 -1.97 -16.86
N GLN A 16 -5.91 -1.27 -16.84
CA GLN A 16 -4.58 -1.82 -17.02
C GLN A 16 -3.85 -1.85 -15.68
N SER A 17 -3.03 -2.89 -15.48
CA SER A 17 -2.20 -3.05 -14.30
C SER A 17 -0.80 -3.45 -14.72
N LEU A 18 0.20 -2.70 -14.25
CA LEU A 18 1.60 -2.95 -14.53
C LEU A 18 2.38 -2.99 -13.22
N ASN A 19 3.39 -3.84 -13.14
CA ASN A 19 4.35 -3.84 -12.03
C ASN A 19 5.69 -3.31 -12.56
N PRO A 20 5.98 -2.00 -12.40
CA PRO A 20 7.24 -1.45 -12.88
C PRO A 20 8.44 -2.03 -12.13
N CYS A 21 8.29 -2.25 -10.82
CA CYS A 21 9.42 -2.67 -9.99
C CYS A 21 8.97 -3.35 -8.68
N ALA A 22 9.75 -4.36 -8.29
CA ALA A 22 9.79 -4.90 -6.93
C ALA A 22 11.20 -4.68 -6.35
N GLN A 23 11.32 -3.67 -5.49
CA GLN A 23 12.60 -3.26 -4.92
C GLN A 23 12.74 -3.74 -3.48
N GLN A 24 13.91 -4.31 -3.16
CA GLN A 24 14.30 -4.52 -1.77
C GLN A 24 14.77 -3.20 -1.17
N LEU A 25 14.22 -2.83 -0.01
CA LEU A 25 14.66 -1.66 0.74
C LEU A 25 15.85 -2.04 1.62
N SER A 26 16.98 -1.33 1.47
CA SER A 26 18.24 -1.59 2.18
C SER A 26 18.42 -0.77 3.46
N GLN A 27 17.58 0.25 3.69
CA GLN A 27 17.65 1.14 4.85
C GLN A 27 16.41 0.95 5.74
N GLY A 28 16.39 1.64 6.89
CA GLY A 28 15.18 1.73 7.71
C GLY A 28 14.01 2.27 6.88
N HIS A 29 12.86 1.61 6.95
CA HIS A 29 11.67 1.92 6.14
C HIS A 29 10.98 3.21 6.59
N THR A 30 11.69 4.34 6.64
CA THR A 30 11.14 5.65 6.97
C THR A 30 10.25 6.18 5.85
N GLY A 31 9.34 7.11 6.16
CA GLY A 31 8.50 7.72 5.14
C GLY A 31 9.30 8.46 4.07
N GLN A 32 10.40 9.11 4.47
CA GLN A 32 11.31 9.84 3.59
C GLN A 32 11.99 8.90 2.59
N TYR A 33 12.53 7.77 3.07
CA TYR A 33 13.22 6.83 2.20
C TYR A 33 12.26 6.15 1.21
N ILE A 34 11.07 5.77 1.68
CA ILE A 34 10.05 5.15 0.81
C ILE A 34 9.63 6.11 -0.32
N GLN A 35 9.38 7.39 -0.02
CA GLN A 35 8.99 8.33 -1.08
C GLN A 35 10.12 8.66 -2.05
N GLU A 36 11.38 8.61 -1.62
CA GLU A 36 12.55 8.72 -2.50
C GLU A 36 12.59 7.55 -3.49
N CYS A 37 12.46 6.30 -3.01
CA CYS A 37 12.39 5.15 -3.90
C CYS A 37 11.21 5.25 -4.90
N TRP A 38 10.07 5.81 -4.49
CA TRP A 38 8.95 6.03 -5.41
C TRP A 38 9.26 7.09 -6.47
N LYS A 39 9.97 8.16 -6.12
CA LYS A 39 10.44 9.17 -7.09
C LYS A 39 11.35 8.53 -8.13
N GLU A 40 12.35 7.77 -7.69
CA GLU A 40 13.29 7.06 -8.57
C GLU A 40 12.56 6.13 -9.55
N ILE A 41 11.61 5.32 -9.05
CA ILE A 41 10.80 4.44 -9.91
C ILE A 41 9.94 5.27 -10.88
N CYS A 42 9.33 6.36 -10.44
CA CYS A 42 8.52 7.20 -11.35
C CYS A 42 9.40 7.85 -12.43
N GLU A 43 10.60 8.31 -12.10
CA GLU A 43 11.56 8.88 -13.04
C GLU A 43 12.04 7.82 -14.05
N GLU A 44 12.41 6.62 -13.59
CA GLU A 44 12.85 5.50 -14.44
C GLU A 44 11.80 5.11 -15.48
N PHE A 45 10.53 5.03 -15.07
CA PHE A 45 9.42 4.61 -15.92
C PHE A 45 8.68 5.78 -16.59
N ASN A 46 9.20 7.01 -16.50
CA ASN A 46 8.59 8.23 -17.03
C ASN A 46 7.12 8.42 -16.59
N ILE A 47 6.83 8.08 -15.34
CA ILE A 47 5.52 8.27 -14.71
C ILE A 47 5.44 9.71 -14.21
N ASP A 48 4.63 10.52 -14.88
CA ASP A 48 4.34 11.87 -14.44
C ASP A 48 3.57 11.87 -13.12
N LYS A 49 4.23 12.37 -12.09
CA LYS A 49 3.68 12.49 -10.73
C LYS A 49 2.34 13.24 -10.70
N THR A 50 2.14 14.22 -11.57
CA THR A 50 0.89 15.01 -11.62
C THR A 50 -0.32 14.21 -12.10
N LYS A 51 -0.08 13.05 -12.71
CA LYS A 51 -1.13 12.12 -13.17
C LYS A 51 -1.48 11.05 -12.13
N ILE A 52 -0.76 10.99 -11.01
CA ILE A 52 -1.03 10.03 -9.95
C ILE A 52 -2.16 10.60 -9.08
N VAL A 53 -3.35 10.01 -9.20
CA VAL A 53 -4.55 10.46 -8.47
C VAL A 53 -4.55 9.97 -7.01
N SER A 54 -4.07 8.75 -6.76
CA SER A 54 -4.08 8.15 -5.43
C SER A 54 -3.07 7.03 -5.27
N ILE A 55 -2.72 6.70 -4.02
CA ILE A 55 -1.93 5.51 -3.67
C ILE A 55 -2.67 4.68 -2.63
N THR A 56 -2.72 3.36 -2.86
CA THR A 56 -3.34 2.39 -1.94
C THR A 56 -2.30 1.68 -1.08
N THR A 57 -2.40 1.75 0.25
CA THR A 57 -1.41 1.17 1.19
C THR A 57 -2.06 0.55 2.44
N ASP A 58 -1.34 -0.33 3.15
CA ASP A 58 -1.80 -1.05 4.34
C ASP A 58 -1.97 -0.20 5.62
N GLY A 59 -1.70 1.10 5.57
CA GLY A 59 -1.90 1.99 6.72
C GLY A 59 -0.77 1.98 7.75
N GLY A 60 0.35 1.28 7.50
CA GLY A 60 1.55 1.41 8.33
C GLY A 60 2.05 2.86 8.42
N ALA A 61 2.42 3.32 9.62
CA ALA A 61 2.71 4.74 9.88
C ALA A 61 3.73 5.35 8.90
N ASN A 62 4.80 4.61 8.58
CA ASN A 62 5.84 5.08 7.68
C ASN A 62 5.36 5.17 6.22
N ILE A 63 4.59 4.19 5.74
CA ILE A 63 4.08 4.24 4.36
C ILE A 63 2.98 5.29 4.21
N VAL A 64 2.19 5.54 5.27
CA VAL A 64 1.24 6.66 5.32
C VAL A 64 1.98 8.00 5.24
N SER A 65 3.07 8.14 6.00
CA SER A 65 3.95 9.32 5.94
C SER A 65 4.55 9.50 4.55
N ALA A 66 5.01 8.41 3.92
CA ALA A 66 5.54 8.44 2.55
C ALA A 66 4.52 8.94 1.54
N VAL A 67 3.25 8.50 1.60
CA VAL A 67 2.19 9.00 0.71
C VAL A 67 1.99 10.50 0.88
N ARG A 68 1.97 11.00 2.13
CA ARG A 68 1.84 12.45 2.40
C ARG A 68 3.01 13.25 1.85
N LEU A 69 4.22 12.77 2.05
CA LEU A 69 5.43 13.41 1.51
C LEU A 69 5.49 13.35 -0.02
N PHE A 70 4.97 12.27 -0.61
CA PHE A 70 4.99 12.07 -2.05
C PHE A 70 3.89 12.86 -2.75
N LEU A 71 2.62 12.68 -2.43
CA LEU A 71 1.50 13.29 -3.15
C LEU A 71 0.81 14.46 -2.43
N GLY A 72 1.20 14.78 -1.20
CA GLY A 72 0.55 15.79 -0.37
C GLY A 72 -0.57 15.21 0.51
N ASP A 73 -1.42 16.08 1.05
CA ASP A 73 -2.50 15.69 1.95
C ASP A 73 -3.70 15.12 1.17
N ASP A 74 -4.26 13.99 1.66
CA ASP A 74 -5.49 13.32 1.18
C ASP A 74 -5.50 12.39 -0.08
N PRO A 75 -4.39 12.01 -0.73
CA PRO A 75 -4.42 11.11 -1.90
C PRO A 75 -4.34 9.61 -1.52
N ARG A 76 -4.41 9.26 -0.23
CA ARG A 76 -4.25 7.88 0.23
C ARG A 76 -5.59 7.15 0.29
N ILE A 77 -5.67 6.00 -0.35
CA ILE A 77 -6.75 5.03 -0.16
C ILE A 77 -6.26 3.91 0.77
N PRO A 78 -6.88 3.64 1.93
CA PRO A 78 -6.51 2.49 2.75
C PRO A 78 -6.76 1.17 2.02
N CYS A 79 -5.87 0.20 2.17
CA CYS A 79 -6.05 -1.14 1.64
C CYS A 79 -7.24 -1.82 2.34
N MET A 80 -8.33 -2.05 1.59
CA MET A 80 -9.55 -2.67 2.12
C MET A 80 -9.29 -4.05 2.73
N ALA A 81 -8.40 -4.85 2.11
CA ALA A 81 -8.06 -6.17 2.65
C ALA A 81 -7.39 -6.08 4.02
N HIS A 82 -6.49 -5.10 4.21
CA HIS A 82 -5.86 -4.88 5.51
C HIS A 82 -6.89 -4.37 6.54
N CYS A 83 -7.75 -3.43 6.16
CA CYS A 83 -8.83 -2.95 7.02
C CYS A 83 -9.75 -4.09 7.47
N LEU A 84 -10.15 -4.98 6.56
CA LEU A 84 -10.96 -6.15 6.89
C LEU A 84 -10.24 -7.09 7.85
N ASN A 85 -8.95 -7.35 7.61
CA ASN A 85 -8.14 -8.17 8.50
C ASN A 85 -8.05 -7.57 9.91
N LEU A 86 -7.88 -6.25 10.04
CA LEU A 86 -7.87 -5.57 11.34
C LEU A 86 -9.21 -5.68 12.07
N VAL A 87 -10.34 -5.57 11.36
CA VAL A 87 -11.68 -5.74 11.95
C VAL A 87 -11.84 -7.16 12.49
N VAL A 88 -11.48 -8.17 11.70
CA VAL A 88 -11.58 -9.57 12.10
C VAL A 88 -10.65 -9.87 13.28
N ASP A 89 -9.38 -9.46 13.20
CA ASP A 89 -8.41 -9.63 14.29
C ASP A 89 -8.87 -8.94 15.57
N GLY A 90 -9.41 -7.73 15.48
CA GLY A 90 -10.00 -7.01 16.61
C GLY A 90 -11.13 -7.79 17.27
N VAL A 91 -12.10 -8.28 16.49
CA VAL A 91 -13.22 -9.07 17.02
C VAL A 91 -12.74 -10.37 17.67
N LEU A 92 -11.81 -11.07 17.03
CA LEU A 92 -11.33 -12.37 17.51
C LEU A 92 -10.54 -12.26 18.83
N ARG A 93 -9.84 -11.14 19.07
CA ARG A 93 -9.14 -10.88 20.33
C ARG A 93 -10.08 -10.67 21.51
N GLU A 94 -11.26 -10.10 21.27
CA GLU A 94 -12.30 -9.93 22.30
C GLU A 94 -12.97 -11.27 22.68
N ILE A 95 -12.83 -12.31 21.84
CA ILE A 95 -13.33 -13.66 22.14
C ILE A 95 -12.24 -14.42 22.91
N ASN A 96 -12.26 -14.31 24.25
CA ASN A 96 -11.24 -14.90 25.12
C ASN A 96 -10.96 -16.40 24.85
N ALA A 97 -12.00 -17.21 24.62
CA ALA A 97 -11.84 -18.64 24.33
C ALA A 97 -11.03 -18.89 23.03
N PHE A 98 -11.25 -18.05 22.01
CA PHE A 98 -10.52 -18.10 20.76
C PHE A 98 -9.09 -17.59 20.94
N SER A 99 -8.89 -16.49 21.68
CA SER A 99 -7.56 -15.96 21.98
C SER A 99 -6.67 -16.99 22.67
N VAL A 100 -7.18 -17.69 23.69
CA VAL A 100 -6.43 -18.74 24.41
C VAL A 100 -6.05 -19.89 23.49
N LEU A 101 -6.95 -20.30 22.59
CA LEU A 101 -6.66 -21.34 21.59
C LEU A 101 -5.53 -20.89 20.65
N CYS A 102 -5.59 -19.67 20.13
CA CYS A 102 -4.54 -19.11 19.27
C CYS A 102 -3.18 -19.08 19.97
N ASP A 103 -3.13 -18.69 21.25
CA ASP A 103 -1.88 -18.64 22.01
C ASP A 103 -1.30 -20.03 22.27
N HIS A 104 -2.14 -21.06 22.38
CA HIS A 104 -1.67 -22.44 22.45
C HIS A 104 -1.04 -22.86 21.12
N VAL A 105 -1.73 -22.63 20.00
CA VAL A 105 -1.24 -23.02 18.66
C VAL A 105 0.06 -22.30 18.31
N LYS A 106 0.21 -21.01 18.64
CA LYS A 106 1.43 -20.23 18.38
C LYS A 106 2.66 -20.70 19.17
N ARG A 107 2.48 -21.49 20.23
CA ARG A 107 3.56 -22.02 21.08
C ARG A 107 4.04 -23.41 20.66
N LEU A 108 3.34 -24.08 19.74
CA LEU A 108 3.78 -25.31 19.10
C LEU A 108 4.85 -24.99 18.04
#